data_AF-A0A2K6DCJ9-F1
#
_entry.id   AF-A0A2K6DCJ9-F1
#
_cell.length_a   1.000
_cell.length_b   1.000
_cell.length_c   1.000
_cell.angle_alpha   90.00
_cell.angle_beta   90.00
_cell.angle_gamma   90.00
#
_symmetry.space_group_name_H-M   'P 1'
#
loop_
_entity.id
_entity.type
_entity.pdbx_description
1 polymer ?
#
loop_
_entity_poly.entity_id
_entity_poly.type
_entity_poly.pdbx_seq_one_letter_code
_entity_poly.pdbx_strand_id
1 'polypeptide(L)'
;MVLGTIDLCSCFSAGLPKTEANWVNVISDLKKIEDLIQSMHIDATLYTESDVHPSCKVTAMKCFLLELQVISHESGDTDIHDTVENLIILANNILSSNGNITESGCKECEELEEKNIKEFLQSFVHIVQMFINTS
;
A
#
# COMPACT_ATOMS: atom_id res chain seq x y z
N MET A 1 43.22 38.28 15.57
CA MET A 1 43.36 36.85 15.89
C MET A 1 42.00 36.30 16.21
N VAL A 2 41.72 35.15 15.61
CA VAL A 2 40.47 34.38 15.56
C VAL A 2 40.04 33.89 16.95
N LEU A 3 38.73 33.92 17.26
CA LEU A 3 37.86 32.86 17.85
C LEU A 3 36.56 33.54 18.30
N GLY A 4 35.37 33.27 17.75
CA GLY A 4 34.62 32.00 17.75
C GLY A 4 33.27 32.33 18.44
N THR A 5 32.08 31.86 18.06
CA THR A 5 31.60 30.86 17.11
C THR A 5 30.16 31.27 16.76
N ILE A 6 29.84 31.33 15.47
CA ILE A 6 28.45 31.34 15.00
C ILE A 6 28.03 29.87 14.96
N ASP A 7 27.30 29.43 15.97
CA ASP A 7 26.53 28.18 15.90
C ASP A 7 25.05 28.54 15.93
N LEU A 8 24.58 29.06 14.80
CA LEU A 8 23.16 29.02 14.48
C LEU A 8 22.87 27.58 14.02
N CYS A 9 22.77 26.67 15.00
CA CYS A 9 22.32 25.31 14.78
C CYS A 9 20.81 25.37 14.54
N SER A 10 20.44 25.81 13.34
CA SER A 10 19.09 25.76 12.81
C SER A 10 18.76 24.30 12.56
N CYS A 11 18.31 23.60 13.60
CA CYS A 11 17.53 22.40 13.42
C CYS A 11 16.22 22.81 12.75
N PHE A 12 16.24 22.99 11.42
CA PHE A 12 15.05 22.74 10.62
C PHE A 12 14.79 21.24 10.76
N SER A 13 14.08 20.89 11.83
CA SER A 13 13.19 19.76 11.79
C SER A 13 12.25 20.07 10.63
N ALA A 14 12.62 19.64 9.43
CA ALA A 14 11.67 19.38 8.38
C ALA A 14 10.80 18.25 8.96
N GLY A 15 9.84 18.66 9.81
CA GLY A 15 8.67 17.86 10.05
C GLY A 15 8.07 17.70 8.68
N LEU A 16 8.36 16.57 8.04
CA LEU A 16 7.53 16.04 6.98
C LEU A 16 6.11 16.32 7.44
N PRO A 17 5.29 17.07 6.67
CA PRO A 17 3.91 17.23 7.03
C PRO A 17 3.41 15.80 7.25
N LYS A 18 2.91 15.53 8.46
CA LYS A 18 2.23 14.29 8.74
C LYS A 18 1.00 14.33 7.84
N THR A 19 1.17 13.89 6.60
CA THR A 19 0.05 13.60 5.73
C THR A 19 -0.71 12.55 6.51
N GLU A 20 -1.86 12.95 7.05
CA GLU A 20 -2.74 12.07 7.79
C GLU A 20 -2.98 10.86 6.88
N ALA A 21 -2.40 9.71 7.26
CA ALA A 21 -2.44 8.53 6.42
C ALA A 21 -3.91 8.11 6.31
N ASN A 22 -4.46 8.25 5.11
CA ASN A 22 -5.86 8.00 4.84
C ASN A 22 -5.96 7.00 3.71
N TRP A 23 -6.85 6.02 3.86
CA TRP A 23 -7.22 5.06 2.83
C TRP A 23 -7.63 5.71 1.51
N VAL A 24 -8.09 6.97 1.52
CA VAL A 24 -8.33 7.75 0.30
C VAL A 24 -7.05 7.93 -0.54
N ASN A 25 -5.90 8.15 0.08
CA ASN A 25 -4.62 8.27 -0.63
C ASN A 25 -4.20 6.92 -1.23
N VAL A 26 -4.47 5.82 -0.53
CA VAL A 26 -4.26 4.45 -1.06
C VAL A 26 -5.10 4.22 -2.32
N ILE A 27 -6.37 4.64 -2.35
CA ILE A 27 -7.19 4.55 -3.57
C ILE A 27 -6.62 5.41 -4.70
N SER A 28 -6.10 6.59 -4.40
CA SER A 28 -5.48 7.46 -5.40
C SER A 28 -4.24 6.80 -6.02
N ASP A 29 -3.39 6.19 -5.20
CA ASP A 29 -2.20 5.48 -5.66
C ASP A 29 -2.56 4.24 -6.48
N LEU A 30 -3.59 3.47 -6.08
CA LEU A 30 -4.09 2.34 -6.88
C LEU A 30 -4.54 2.76 -8.28
N LYS A 31 -5.25 3.89 -8.41
CA LYS A 31 -5.68 4.42 -9.71
C LYS A 31 -4.49 4.88 -10.56
N LYS A 32 -3.51 5.52 -9.93
CA LYS A 32 -2.28 5.93 -10.62
C LYS A 32 -1.53 4.71 -11.15
N ILE A 33 -1.43 3.63 -10.37
CA ILE A 33 -0.84 2.36 -10.81
C ILE A 33 -1.64 1.80 -11.99
N GLU A 34 -2.98 1.73 -11.89
CA GLU A 34 -3.85 1.26 -12.97
C GLU A 34 -3.60 2.02 -14.28
N ASP A 35 -3.47 3.36 -14.22
CA ASP A 35 -3.22 4.20 -15.40
C ASP A 35 -1.82 3.97 -16.00
N LEU A 36 -0.78 3.82 -15.17
CA LEU A 36 0.60 3.61 -15.62
C LEU A 36 0.75 2.27 -16.36
N ILE A 37 0.15 1.20 -15.81
CA ILE A 37 0.27 -0.14 -16.37
C ILE A 37 -0.52 -0.35 -17.67
N GLN A 38 -1.45 0.54 -18.06
CA GLN A 38 -2.23 0.38 -19.30
C GLN A 38 -1.35 0.30 -20.55
N SER A 39 -0.19 0.95 -20.51
CA SER A 39 0.78 0.98 -21.60
C SER A 39 1.79 -0.18 -21.55
N MET A 40 1.71 -1.03 -20.52
CA MET A 40 2.65 -2.10 -20.23
C MET A 40 2.04 -3.47 -20.49
N HIS A 41 2.89 -4.47 -20.70
CA HIS A 41 2.49 -5.87 -20.82
C HIS A 41 3.03 -6.63 -19.62
N ILE A 42 2.24 -6.65 -18.55
CA ILE A 42 2.50 -7.43 -17.35
C ILE A 42 1.46 -8.55 -17.35
N ASP A 43 1.90 -9.79 -17.48
CA ASP A 43 1.07 -10.99 -17.61
C ASP A 43 0.99 -11.83 -16.34
N ALA A 44 1.45 -11.29 -15.20
CA ALA A 44 1.28 -11.90 -13.89
C ALA A 44 -0.18 -12.17 -13.52
N THR A 45 -0.34 -13.28 -12.84
CA THR A 45 -1.52 -13.63 -12.05
C THR A 45 -1.17 -13.48 -10.58
N LEU A 46 -2.04 -12.81 -9.82
CA LEU A 46 -1.77 -12.36 -8.46
C LEU A 46 -2.80 -12.93 -7.49
N TYR A 47 -2.36 -13.34 -6.31
CA TYR A 47 -3.24 -13.86 -5.27
C TYR A 47 -4.27 -12.79 -4.85
N THR A 48 -5.54 -13.07 -5.09
CA THR A 48 -6.63 -12.08 -4.98
C THR A 48 -7.78 -12.61 -4.14
N GLU A 49 -8.05 -11.98 -2.99
CA GLU A 49 -9.26 -12.24 -2.21
C GLU A 49 -10.41 -11.34 -2.70
N SER A 50 -11.40 -11.92 -3.37
CA SER A 50 -12.55 -11.19 -3.90
C SER A 50 -13.76 -11.15 -2.95
N ASP A 51 -13.83 -12.05 -1.97
CA ASP A 51 -14.92 -12.11 -0.98
C ASP A 51 -14.34 -12.05 0.44
N VAL A 52 -13.78 -10.89 0.78
CA VAL A 52 -13.07 -10.66 2.03
C VAL A 52 -14.05 -10.77 3.21
N HIS A 53 -13.88 -11.80 4.03
CA HIS A 53 -14.61 -11.89 5.30
C HIS A 53 -14.13 -10.79 6.28
N PRO A 54 -15.02 -10.06 6.97
CA PRO A 54 -14.62 -8.94 7.85
C PRO A 54 -13.63 -9.30 8.96
N SER A 55 -13.62 -10.56 9.42
CA SER A 55 -12.68 -11.05 10.44
C SER A 55 -11.27 -11.36 9.92
N CYS A 56 -11.06 -11.27 8.60
CA CYS A 56 -9.81 -11.57 7.91
C CYS A 56 -9.32 -10.40 7.05
N LYS A 57 -9.91 -9.21 7.24
CA LYS A 57 -9.64 -8.04 6.38
C LYS A 57 -8.20 -7.54 6.52
N VAL A 58 -7.57 -7.68 7.70
CA VAL A 58 -6.16 -7.26 7.90
C VAL A 58 -5.21 -8.24 7.22
N THR A 59 -5.49 -9.54 7.32
CA THR A 59 -4.73 -10.60 6.66
C THR A 59 -4.83 -10.46 5.15
N ALA A 60 -6.05 -10.32 4.61
CA ALA A 60 -6.26 -10.11 3.19
C ALA A 60 -5.56 -8.83 2.70
N MET A 61 -5.63 -7.72 3.45
CA MET A 61 -4.92 -6.48 3.09
C MET A 61 -3.40 -6.69 3.00
N LYS A 62 -2.81 -7.48 3.91
CA LYS A 62 -1.37 -7.81 3.83
C LYS A 62 -1.04 -8.62 2.58
N CYS A 63 -1.90 -9.56 2.17
CA CYS A 63 -1.71 -10.28 0.91
C CYS A 63 -1.75 -9.32 -0.29
N PHE A 64 -2.72 -8.41 -0.35
CA PHE A 64 -2.76 -7.38 -1.40
C PHE A 64 -1.48 -6.53 -1.44
N LEU A 65 -0.93 -6.14 -0.30
CA LEU A 65 0.31 -5.35 -0.25
C LEU A 65 1.55 -6.15 -0.70
N LEU A 66 1.60 -7.45 -0.41
CA LEU A 66 2.67 -8.35 -0.87
C LEU A 66 2.60 -8.53 -2.40
N GLU A 67 1.42 -8.85 -2.93
CA GLU A 67 1.21 -9.06 -4.36
C GLU A 67 1.43 -7.79 -5.19
N LEU A 68 1.16 -6.61 -4.60
CA LEU A 68 1.47 -5.33 -5.25
C LEU A 68 2.98 -5.16 -5.53
N GLN A 69 3.84 -5.78 -4.74
CA GLN A 69 5.29 -5.77 -4.98
C GLN A 69 5.67 -6.54 -6.24
N VAL A 70 4.89 -7.56 -6.62
CA VAL A 70 5.08 -8.29 -7.88
C VAL A 70 4.86 -7.34 -9.06
N ILE A 71 3.80 -6.52 -9.03
CA ILE A 71 3.55 -5.49 -10.06
C ILE A 71 4.74 -4.52 -10.14
N SER A 72 5.24 -4.04 -9.00
CA SER A 72 6.42 -3.17 -8.95
C SER A 72 7.63 -3.83 -9.60
N HIS A 73 7.92 -5.09 -9.22
CA HIS A 73 9.07 -5.83 -9.72
C HIS A 73 9.01 -6.10 -11.23
N GLU A 74 7.86 -6.56 -11.72
CA GLU A 74 7.68 -6.94 -13.12
C GLU A 74 7.53 -5.74 -14.05
N SER A 75 7.03 -4.61 -13.55
CA SER A 75 6.96 -3.39 -14.35
C SER A 75 8.33 -2.88 -14.76
N GLY A 76 9.33 -3.01 -13.88
CA GLY A 76 10.65 -2.42 -14.08
C GLY A 76 10.63 -0.89 -14.23
N ASP A 77 9.54 -0.23 -13.80
CA ASP A 77 9.31 1.20 -13.97
C ASP A 77 9.44 1.96 -12.64
N THR A 78 10.18 3.07 -12.66
CA THR A 78 10.46 3.86 -11.44
C THR A 78 9.21 4.54 -10.90
N ASP A 79 8.32 5.05 -11.75
CA ASP A 79 7.12 5.75 -11.30
C ASP A 79 6.14 4.78 -10.64
N ILE A 80 6.04 3.55 -11.16
CA ILE A 80 5.29 2.47 -10.52
C ILE A 80 5.95 2.07 -9.19
N HIS A 81 7.27 1.90 -9.17
CA HIS A 81 8.01 1.54 -7.96
C HIS A 81 7.76 2.54 -6.82
N ASP A 82 7.96 3.84 -7.08
CA ASP A 82 7.76 4.91 -6.10
C ASP A 82 6.31 4.98 -5.62
N THR A 83 5.34 4.74 -6.52
CA THR A 83 3.92 4.75 -6.18
C THR A 83 3.54 3.56 -5.31
N VAL A 84 4.06 2.37 -5.61
CA VAL A 84 3.85 1.15 -4.80
C VAL A 84 4.49 1.31 -3.42
N GLU A 85 5.72 1.84 -3.34
CA GLU A 85 6.41 2.07 -2.07
C GLU A 85 5.61 3.05 -1.18
N ASN A 86 5.17 4.17 -1.74
CA ASN A 86 4.35 5.14 -1.03
C ASN A 86 3.04 4.52 -0.51
N LEU A 87 2.36 3.74 -1.34
CA LEU A 87 1.12 3.05 -0.98
C LEU A 87 1.35 2.10 0.19
N ILE A 88 2.41 1.28 0.14
CA ILE A 88 2.75 0.32 1.20
C ILE A 88 3.07 1.05 2.51
N ILE A 89 3.81 2.14 2.47
CA ILE A 89 4.11 2.97 3.65
C ILE A 89 2.82 3.51 4.27
N LEU A 90 1.92 4.07 3.45
CA LEU A 90 0.64 4.59 3.90
C LEU A 90 -0.22 3.49 4.54
N ALA A 91 -0.39 2.36 3.88
CA ALA A 91 -1.20 1.25 4.36
C ALA A 91 -0.65 0.69 5.68
N ASN A 92 0.66 0.49 5.81
CA ASN A 92 1.29 -0.01 7.03
C ASN A 92 1.16 0.98 8.20
N ASN A 93 1.28 2.28 7.95
CA ASN A 93 1.06 3.31 8.97
C ASN A 93 -0.38 3.27 9.50
N ILE A 94 -1.38 3.06 8.62
CA ILE A 94 -2.78 2.97 9.04
C ILE A 94 -3.05 1.66 9.79
N LEU A 95 -2.58 0.53 9.27
CA LEU A 95 -2.78 -0.79 9.89
C LEU A 95 -2.15 -0.87 11.28
N SER A 96 -0.96 -0.28 11.48
CA SER A 96 -0.29 -0.25 12.79
C SER A 96 -1.00 0.66 13.80
N SER A 97 -1.68 1.72 13.34
CA SER A 97 -2.44 2.61 14.22
C SER A 97 -3.69 1.97 14.82
N ASN A 98 -4.21 0.90 14.20
CA ASN A 98 -5.38 0.16 14.67
C ASN A 98 -5.08 -0.84 15.82
N GLY A 99 -3.84 -0.87 16.31
CA GLY A 99 -3.40 -1.76 17.38
C GLY A 99 -3.10 -3.19 16.91
N ASN A 100 -2.73 -4.07 17.86
CA ASN A 100 -2.43 -5.46 17.57
C ASN A 100 -3.72 -6.26 17.32
N ILE A 101 -4.20 -6.25 16.09
CA ILE A 101 -5.30 -7.11 15.63
C ILE A 101 -4.74 -8.51 15.41
N THR A 102 -5.27 -9.49 16.13
CA THR A 102 -4.98 -10.91 15.90
C THR A 102 -6.18 -11.54 15.23
N GLU A 103 -6.04 -11.89 13.96
CA GLU A 103 -7.05 -12.65 13.20
C GLU A 103 -6.68 -14.15 13.25
N SER A 104 -7.67 -15.02 13.18
CA SER A 104 -7.48 -16.47 13.27
C SER A 104 -8.39 -17.20 12.31
N GLY A 105 -7.91 -18.29 11.71
CA GLY A 105 -8.69 -19.08 10.74
C GLY A 105 -8.84 -18.40 9.37
N CYS A 106 -7.97 -17.44 9.07
CA CYS A 106 -7.87 -16.82 7.75
C CYS A 106 -6.97 -17.68 6.85
N LYS A 107 -7.24 -17.64 5.54
CA LYS A 107 -6.40 -18.28 4.53
C LYS A 107 -5.03 -17.60 4.46
N GLU A 108 -4.00 -18.37 4.16
CA GLU A 108 -2.72 -17.84 3.72
C GLU A 108 -2.85 -17.26 2.29
N CYS A 109 -1.94 -16.38 1.89
CA CYS A 109 -2.03 -15.67 0.61
C CYS A 109 -2.00 -16.64 -0.58
N GLU A 110 -1.18 -17.68 -0.50
CA GLU A 110 -1.01 -18.71 -1.54
C GLU A 110 -2.22 -19.65 -1.67
N GLU A 111 -3.18 -19.59 -0.75
CA GLU A 111 -4.45 -20.32 -0.84
C GLU A 111 -5.55 -19.53 -1.58
N LEU A 112 -5.27 -18.27 -1.96
CA LEU A 112 -6.20 -17.42 -2.67
C LEU A 112 -6.23 -17.75 -4.17
N GLU A 113 -7.31 -17.33 -4.83
CA GLU A 113 -7.42 -17.44 -6.29
C GLU A 113 -6.44 -16.46 -6.97
N GLU A 114 -5.68 -16.92 -7.95
CA GLU A 114 -4.85 -16.04 -8.77
C GLU A 114 -5.70 -15.37 -9.86
N LYS A 115 -5.57 -14.04 -9.99
CA LYS A 115 -6.31 -13.25 -10.99
C LYS A 115 -5.39 -12.33 -11.76
N ASN A 116 -5.85 -11.89 -12.93
CA ASN A 116 -5.11 -10.87 -13.68
C ASN A 116 -5.08 -9.55 -12.91
N ILE A 117 -4.14 -8.68 -13.29
CA ILE A 117 -3.88 -7.41 -12.61
C ILE A 117 -5.13 -6.51 -12.53
N LYS A 118 -5.97 -6.50 -13.56
CA LYS A 118 -7.19 -5.69 -13.56
C LYS A 118 -8.15 -6.14 -12.46
N GLU A 119 -8.40 -7.44 -12.35
CA GLU A 119 -9.27 -8.00 -11.31
C GLU A 119 -8.65 -7.87 -9.91
N PHE A 120 -7.32 -8.00 -9.80
CA PHE A 120 -6.56 -7.75 -8.59
C PHE A 120 -6.74 -6.31 -8.10
N LEU A 121 -6.47 -5.30 -8.93
CA LEU A 121 -6.59 -3.88 -8.56
C LEU A 121 -8.05 -3.51 -8.21
N GLN A 122 -9.03 -4.06 -8.92
CA GLN A 122 -10.44 -3.87 -8.59
C GLN A 122 -10.79 -4.43 -7.20
N SER A 123 -10.32 -5.65 -6.89
CA SER A 123 -10.52 -6.26 -5.57
C SER A 123 -9.77 -5.52 -4.47
N PHE A 124 -8.59 -4.96 -4.78
CA PHE A 124 -7.82 -4.12 -3.86
C PHE A 124 -8.59 -2.85 -3.51
N VAL A 125 -9.18 -2.16 -4.49
CA VAL A 125 -10.05 -1.00 -4.20
C VAL A 125 -11.22 -1.39 -3.30
N HIS A 126 -11.85 -2.56 -3.53
CA HIS A 126 -12.96 -3.02 -2.69
C HIS A 126 -12.56 -3.25 -1.23
N ILE A 127 -11.43 -3.91 -0.97
CA ILE A 127 -10.99 -4.12 0.42
C ILE A 127 -10.62 -2.78 1.09
N VAL A 128 -9.98 -1.84 0.37
CA VAL A 128 -9.69 -0.50 0.90
C VAL A 128 -10.98 0.24 1.30
N GLN A 129 -12.05 0.11 0.50
CA GLN A 129 -13.36 0.67 0.85
C GLN A 129 -13.96 0.04 2.12
N MET A 130 -13.72 -1.25 2.39
CA MET A 130 -14.14 -1.87 3.65
C MET A 130 -13.48 -1.21 4.86
N PHE A 131 -12.22 -0.78 4.73
CA PHE A 131 -11.53 -0.05 5.78
C PHE A 131 -12.08 1.38 5.94
N ILE A 132 -12.40 2.08 4.86
CA ILE A 132 -13.02 3.42 4.92
C ILE A 132 -14.37 3.38 5.62
N ASN A 133 -15.23 2.43 5.26
CA ASN A 133 -16.60 2.35 5.79
C ASN A 133 -16.68 1.83 7.23
N THR A 134 -15.58 1.30 7.77
CA THR A 134 -15.49 0.81 9.16
C THR A 134 -14.62 1.68 10.06
N SER A 135 -14.05 2.77 9.52
CA SER A 135 -13.26 3.76 10.26
C SER A 135 -14.13 4.88 10.83
#